data_AF-A0A368EF89-F1
#
_entry.id   AF-A0A368EF89-F1
#
_cell.length_a   1.000
_cell.length_b   1.000
_cell.length_c   1.000
_cell.angle_alpha   90.00
_cell.angle_beta   90.00
_cell.angle_gamma   90.00
#
_symmetry.space_group_name_H-M   'P 1'
#
loop_
_entity.id
_entity.type
_entity.pdbx_description
1 polymer ?
#
loop_
_entity_poly.entity_id
_entity_poly.type
_entity_poly.pdbx_seq_one_letter_code
_entity_poly.pdbx_strand_id
1 'polypeptide(L)' 'MKTIAVVLSGGSGTRFDKNIIKQYEIINGYSVIYHSVIALKK' A
#
# COMPACT_ATOMS: atom_id res chain seq x y z
N MET A 1 -16.24 -18.62 -8.44
CA MET A 1 -14.80 -18.73 -8.73
C MET A 1 -14.04 -18.05 -7.60
N LYS A 2 -12.99 -18.65 -7.04
CA LYS A 2 -12.18 -17.98 -5.99
C LYS A 2 -11.13 -17.12 -6.69
N THR A 3 -11.09 -15.83 -6.36
CA THR A 3 -10.11 -14.88 -6.90
C THR A 3 -9.08 -14.57 -5.82
N ILE A 4 -7.80 -14.66 -6.15
CA ILE A 4 -6.70 -14.29 -5.25
C ILE A 4 -6.14 -12.95 -5.73
N ALA A 5 -6.14 -11.96 -4.84
CA ALA A 5 -5.48 -10.68 -5.08
C ALA A 5 -4.09 -10.68 -4.47
N VAL A 6 -3.12 -10.11 -5.19
CA VAL A 6 -1.72 -9.97 -4.73
C VAL A 6 -1.35 -8.49 -4.76
N VAL A 7 -0.93 -7.94 -3.62
CA VAL A 7 -0.47 -6.55 -3.50
C VAL A 7 1.06 -6.54 -3.43
N LEU A 8 1.71 -6.00 -4.47
CA LEU A 8 3.17 -5.90 -4.51
C LEU A 8 3.63 -4.69 -3.67
N SER A 9 4.14 -4.95 -2.47
CA SER A 9 4.57 -3.91 -1.51
C SER A 9 6.00 -4.11 -0.99
N GLY A 10 6.86 -4.81 -1.74
CA GLY A 10 8.25 -5.07 -1.35
C GLY A 10 9.25 -3.96 -1.69
N GLY A 11 8.81 -2.88 -2.37
CA GLY A 11 9.68 -1.78 -2.75
C GLY A 11 10.08 -0.89 -1.58
N SER A 12 11.29 -0.31 -1.65
CA SER A 12 11.80 0.67 -0.68
C SER A 12 11.33 2.10 -0.96
N GLY A 13 10.89 2.39 -2.18
CA GLY A 13 10.34 3.70 -2.53
C GLY A 13 11.37 4.84 -2.54
N THR A 14 12.65 4.60 -2.86
CA THR A 14 13.75 5.58 -2.81
C THR A 14 13.56 6.85 -3.65
N ARG A 15 12.64 6.86 -4.62
CA ARG A 15 12.25 8.06 -5.39
C ARG A 15 11.25 8.94 -4.66
N PHE A 16 10.62 8.40 -3.63
CA PHE A 16 9.78 9.13 -2.70
C PHE A 16 10.72 9.65 -1.61
N ASP A 17 10.97 10.95 -1.64
CA ASP A 17 11.98 11.64 -0.84
C ASP A 17 11.53 11.76 0.63
N LYS A 18 11.37 10.62 1.28
CA LYS A 18 10.83 10.48 2.63
C LYS A 18 11.59 9.39 3.37
N ASN A 19 11.83 9.63 4.65
CA ASN A 19 12.47 8.68 5.57
C ASN A 19 11.56 7.50 5.96
N ILE A 20 10.35 7.47 5.43
CA ILE A 20 9.36 6.42 5.67
C ILE A 20 9.17 5.65 4.36
N ILE A 21 9.13 4.32 4.47
CA ILE A 21 8.88 3.45 3.32
C ILE A 21 7.50 3.79 2.74
N LYS A 22 7.43 4.09 1.44
CA LYS A 22 6.28 4.70 0.76
C LYS A 22 4.92 4.06 1.07
N GLN A 23 4.83 2.72 1.13
CA GLN A 23 3.59 2.01 1.41
C GLN A 23 3.03 2.23 2.82
N TYR A 24 3.84 2.74 3.75
CA TYR A 24 3.46 3.06 5.13
C TYR A 24 3.20 4.55 5.37
N GLU A 25 3.36 5.39 4.35
CA GLU A 25 2.92 6.79 4.39
C GLU A 25 1.43 6.89 4.72
N ILE A 26 1.04 7.94 5.45
CA ILE A 26 -0.33 8.16 5.89
C ILE A 26 -1.04 9.14 4.95
N ILE A 27 -2.20 8.72 4.42
CA ILE A 27 -3.12 9.55 3.66
C ILE A 27 -4.51 9.40 4.30
N ASN A 28 -5.09 10.53 4.72
CA ASN A 28 -6.40 10.57 5.37
C ASN A 28 -6.50 9.63 6.60
N GLY A 29 -5.46 9.62 7.44
CA GLY A 29 -5.42 8.82 8.67
C GLY A 29 -5.10 7.33 8.49
N TYR A 30 -4.94 6.83 7.25
CA TYR A 30 -4.62 5.42 6.98
C TYR A 30 -3.35 5.28 6.12
N SER A 31 -2.67 4.15 6.24
CA SER A 31 -1.50 3.88 5.41
C SER A 31 -1.88 3.70 3.93
N VAL A 32 -0.97 4.05 3.01
CA VAL A 32 -1.18 3.84 1.57
C VAL A 32 -1.55 2.39 1.26
N ILE A 33 -0.88 1.41 1.88
CA ILE A 33 -1.18 -0.02 1.68
C ILE A 33 -2.58 -0.41 2.16
N TYR A 34 -3.11 0.23 3.21
CA TYR A 34 -4.46 -0.03 3.72
C TYR A 34 -5.51 0.24 2.63
N HIS A 35 -5.39 1.36 1.91
CA HIS A 35 -6.32 1.71 0.84
C HIS A 35 -6.34 0.65 -0.27
N SER A 36 -5.18 0.10 -0.64
CA SER A 36 -5.09 -1.00 -1.61
C SER A 36 -5.78 -2.27 -1.13
N VAL A 37 -5.60 -2.65 0.14
CA VAL A 37 -6.24 -3.85 0.73
C VAL A 37 -7.76 -3.69 0.80
N ILE A 38 -8.26 -2.52 1.20
CA ILE A 38 -9.71 -2.26 1.27
C ILE A 38 -10.36 -2.25 -0.11
N ALA A 39 -9.68 -1.74 -1.14
CA ALA A 39 -10.18 -1.77 -2.51
C ALA A 39 -10.38 -3.20 -3.04
N LEU A 40 -9.49 -4.13 -2.65
CA LEU A 40 -9.49 -5.53 -3.09
C LEU A 40 -10.39 -6.45 -2.24
N LYS A 41 -10.84 -5.98 -1.07
CA LYS A 41 -11.76 -6.73 -0.18
C LYS A 41 -13.22 -6.60 -0.61
N LYS A 42 -13.55 -5.59 -1.43
CA LYS A 42 -14.89 -5.39 -2.00
C LYS A 42 -15.16 -6.37 -3.12
#